data_AF-A0A955VQG7-F1
#
_entry.id   AF-A0A955VQG7-F1
#
_cell.length_a   1.000
_cell.length_b   1.000
_cell.length_c   1.000
_cell.angle_alpha   90.00
_cell.angle_beta   90.00
_cell.angle_gamma   90.00
#
_symmetry.space_group_name_H-M   'P 1'
#
loop_
_entity.id
_entity.type
_entity.pdbx_description
1 polymer ?
#
loop_
_entity_poly.entity_id
_entity_poly.type
_entity_poly.pdbx_seq_one_letter_code
_entity_poly.pdbx_strand_id
1 'polypeptide(L)'
;MIGIPLGLVAFNVGEWVTHKHILHGRGRNRDSFWAFHWHEHHHEVRKNDHVDPDYQKPFLQSSARRKEAFALMGVSAALLPIAPVAPFFVGTLWYGAARYYQIHKKSHLDPEWARENVPWHYDHHMAPDQNANWCVTRPWFDHVMGTRKPYVGTEREAKDRDRRARRAARKAAA
;
A
#
# COMPACT_ATOMS: atom_id res chain seq x y z
N MET A 1 29.05 -1.26 6.93
CA MET A 1 27.88 -0.37 6.68
C MET A 1 27.02 -0.78 5.48
N ILE A 2 27.43 -1.77 4.65
CA ILE A 2 26.67 -2.26 3.47
C ILE A 2 25.25 -2.80 3.80
N GLY A 3 24.98 -3.15 5.07
CA GLY A 3 23.66 -3.60 5.50
C GLY A 3 22.55 -2.59 5.29
N ILE A 4 22.83 -1.28 5.30
CA ILE A 4 21.81 -0.24 5.07
C ILE A 4 21.33 -0.25 3.60
N PRO A 5 22.19 -0.06 2.58
CA PRO A 5 21.72 -0.10 1.19
C PRO A 5 21.10 -1.45 0.83
N LEU A 6 21.67 -2.56 1.31
CA LEU A 6 21.09 -3.89 1.10
C LEU A 6 19.71 -4.02 1.75
N GLY A 7 19.53 -3.48 2.97
CA GLY A 7 18.26 -3.49 3.67
C GLY A 7 17.18 -2.68 2.95
N LEU A 8 17.52 -1.51 2.39
CA LEU A 8 16.58 -0.71 1.60
C LEU A 8 16.12 -1.44 0.34
N VAL A 9 17.06 -2.06 -0.39
CA VAL A 9 16.74 -2.86 -1.58
C VAL A 9 15.88 -4.07 -1.19
N ALA A 10 16.33 -4.85 -0.19
CA ALA A 10 15.61 -6.03 0.28
C ALA A 10 14.19 -5.71 0.78
N PHE A 11 14.02 -4.57 1.46
CA PHE A 11 12.69 -4.13 1.89
C PHE A 11 11.78 -3.85 0.69
N ASN A 12 12.25 -3.13 -0.33
CA ASN A 12 11.43 -2.82 -1.49
C ASN A 12 11.12 -4.06 -2.37
N VAL A 13 12.06 -5.02 -2.46
CA VAL A 13 11.79 -6.36 -3.01
C VAL A 13 10.66 -7.01 -2.21
N GLY A 14 10.76 -6.98 -0.88
CA GLY A 14 9.80 -7.56 0.05
C GLY A 14 8.42 -6.95 -0.09
N GLU A 15 8.31 -5.62 -0.25
CA GLU A 15 7.05 -4.94 -0.57
C GLU A 15 6.45 -5.50 -1.86
N TRP A 16 7.21 -5.50 -2.96
CA TRP A 16 6.74 -5.96 -4.26
C TRP A 16 6.24 -7.41 -4.21
N VAL A 17 7.05 -8.31 -3.65
CA VAL A 17 6.73 -9.74 -3.57
C VAL A 17 5.50 -9.97 -2.69
N THR A 18 5.47 -9.36 -1.50
CA THR A 18 4.38 -9.53 -0.54
C THR A 18 3.08 -8.98 -1.11
N HIS A 19 3.12 -7.76 -1.65
CA HIS A 19 1.92 -7.12 -2.17
C HIS A 19 1.34 -7.89 -3.36
N LYS A 20 2.17 -8.27 -4.33
CA LYS A 20 1.74 -9.03 -5.51
C LYS A 20 1.27 -10.44 -5.18
N HIS A 21 2.09 -11.23 -4.49
CA HIS A 21 1.87 -12.67 -4.37
C HIS A 21 1.09 -13.06 -3.12
N ILE A 22 1.17 -12.28 -2.05
CA ILE A 22 0.49 -12.57 -0.79
C ILE A 22 -0.80 -11.76 -0.71
N LEU A 23 -0.70 -10.42 -0.73
CA LEU A 23 -1.84 -9.56 -0.50
C LEU A 23 -2.85 -9.59 -1.65
N HIS A 24 -2.40 -9.54 -2.91
CA HIS A 24 -3.28 -9.74 -4.07
C HIS A 24 -3.45 -11.22 -4.43
N GLY A 25 -2.34 -11.95 -4.53
CA GLY A 25 -2.37 -13.36 -4.95
C GLY A 25 -3.24 -14.23 -4.02
N ARG A 26 -3.01 -14.18 -2.70
CA ARG A 26 -3.82 -14.95 -1.73
C ARG A 26 -5.02 -14.18 -1.22
N GLY A 27 -4.95 -12.86 -1.08
CA GLY A 27 -6.04 -12.05 -0.54
C GLY A 27 -7.28 -11.95 -1.44
N ARG A 28 -7.20 -12.36 -2.71
CA ARG A 28 -8.41 -12.52 -3.54
C ARG A 28 -9.30 -13.67 -3.07
N ASN A 29 -8.75 -14.69 -2.42
CA ASN A 29 -9.54 -15.72 -1.77
C ASN A 29 -10.11 -15.18 -0.45
N ARG A 30 -11.44 -15.22 -0.29
CA ARG A 30 -12.15 -14.71 0.90
C ARG A 30 -11.84 -15.48 2.17
N ASP A 31 -11.45 -16.74 2.04
CA ASP A 31 -11.10 -17.59 3.19
C ASP A 31 -9.64 -17.40 3.63
N SER A 32 -8.87 -16.59 2.90
CA SER A 32 -7.48 -16.30 3.25
C SER A 32 -7.40 -15.31 4.41
N PHE A 33 -6.42 -15.50 5.30
CA PHE A 33 -6.05 -14.47 6.28
C PHE A 33 -5.79 -13.10 5.62
N TRP A 34 -5.27 -13.09 4.39
CA TRP A 34 -4.93 -11.89 3.63
C TRP A 34 -6.14 -11.25 2.90
N ALA A 35 -7.35 -11.82 3.05
CA ALA A 35 -8.55 -11.36 2.36
C ALA A 35 -8.90 -9.90 2.64
N PHE A 36 -8.50 -9.39 3.81
CA PHE A 36 -8.72 -7.99 4.20
C PHE A 36 -8.12 -7.00 3.21
N HIS A 37 -7.01 -7.35 2.56
CA HIS A 37 -6.35 -6.42 1.66
C HIS A 37 -7.19 -6.17 0.39
N TRP A 38 -7.74 -7.23 -0.21
CA TRP A 38 -8.54 -7.09 -1.44
C TRP A 38 -10.01 -6.73 -1.16
N HIS A 39 -10.65 -7.44 -0.23
CA HIS A 39 -12.11 -7.35 -0.02
C HIS A 39 -12.53 -6.26 0.97
N GLU A 40 -11.61 -5.77 1.82
CA GLU A 40 -11.89 -4.66 2.74
C GLU A 40 -11.18 -3.40 2.23
N HIS A 41 -9.84 -3.39 2.25
CA HIS A 41 -9.03 -2.22 1.96
C HIS A 41 -9.17 -1.73 0.51
N HIS A 42 -8.87 -2.54 -0.51
CA HIS A 42 -9.03 -2.14 -1.92
C HIS A 42 -10.46 -1.72 -2.26
N HIS A 43 -11.44 -2.46 -1.75
CA HIS A 43 -12.85 -2.17 -1.95
C HIS A 43 -13.21 -0.78 -1.40
N GLU A 44 -12.90 -0.50 -0.13
CA GLU A 44 -13.21 0.78 0.49
C GLU A 44 -12.41 1.94 -0.10
N VAL A 45 -11.11 1.76 -0.37
CA VAL A 45 -10.27 2.78 -1.01
C VAL A 45 -10.84 3.20 -2.35
N ARG A 46 -11.26 2.26 -3.20
CA ARG A 46 -11.84 2.59 -4.51
C ARG A 46 -13.22 3.22 -4.43
N LYS A 47 -14.01 2.80 -3.44
CA LYS A 47 -15.36 3.31 -3.22
C LYS A 47 -15.34 4.75 -2.68
N ASN A 48 -14.33 5.09 -1.89
CA ASN A 48 -14.23 6.36 -1.18
C ASN A 48 -13.08 7.23 -1.73
N ASP A 49 -12.85 7.19 -3.04
CA ASP A 49 -11.94 8.11 -3.75
C ASP A 49 -10.51 8.16 -3.16
N HIS A 50 -9.95 6.98 -2.92
CA HIS A 50 -8.65 6.71 -2.33
C HIS A 50 -8.57 6.81 -0.79
N VAL A 51 -9.65 7.22 -0.11
CA VAL A 51 -9.73 7.22 1.35
C VAL A 51 -10.02 5.81 1.87
N ASP A 52 -9.30 5.39 2.91
CA ASP A 52 -9.66 4.19 3.67
C ASP A 52 -10.21 4.59 5.05
N PRO A 53 -11.53 4.45 5.28
CA PRO A 53 -12.15 4.74 6.58
C PRO A 53 -11.58 3.92 7.75
N ASP A 54 -10.95 2.77 7.49
CA ASP A 54 -10.38 1.92 8.54
C ASP A 54 -9.23 2.62 9.30
N TYR A 55 -8.51 3.55 8.66
CA TYR A 55 -7.51 4.37 9.33
C TYR A 55 -8.07 5.44 10.26
N GLN A 56 -9.35 5.81 10.12
CA GLN A 56 -10.03 6.81 10.96
C GLN A 56 -10.71 6.20 12.19
N LYS A 57 -11.00 4.89 12.16
CA LYS A 57 -11.60 4.18 13.30
C LYS A 57 -10.61 4.05 14.47
N PRO A 58 -11.07 3.72 15.70
CA PRO A 58 -10.21 3.22 16.78
C PRO A 58 -9.47 1.93 16.40
N PHE A 59 -8.25 1.70 16.92
CA PHE A 59 -7.39 0.55 16.55
C PHE A 59 -8.11 -0.79 16.66
N LEU A 60 -8.80 -1.04 17.77
CA LEU A 60 -9.51 -2.29 18.00
C LEU A 60 -10.74 -2.50 17.11
N GLN A 61 -11.20 -1.47 16.41
CA GLN A 61 -12.36 -1.53 15.50
C GLN A 61 -11.96 -1.54 14.02
N SER A 62 -10.67 -1.39 13.71
CA SER A 62 -10.14 -1.39 12.35
C SER A 62 -9.60 -2.77 11.97
N SER A 63 -10.31 -3.54 11.16
CA SER A 63 -9.92 -4.92 10.80
C SER A 63 -8.66 -4.93 9.93
N ALA A 64 -8.70 -4.27 8.76
CA ALA A 64 -7.62 -4.23 7.80
C ALA A 64 -6.35 -3.60 8.40
N ARG A 65 -6.47 -2.45 9.06
CA ARG A 65 -5.33 -1.77 9.70
C ARG A 65 -4.69 -2.62 10.81
N ARG A 66 -5.48 -3.35 11.60
CA ARG A 66 -4.91 -4.24 12.64
C ARG A 66 -4.14 -5.39 12.03
N LYS A 67 -4.71 -6.06 11.03
CA LYS A 67 -4.05 -7.19 10.36
C LYS A 67 -2.76 -6.76 9.68
N GLU A 68 -2.75 -5.59 9.04
CA GLU A 68 -1.54 -4.96 8.52
C GLU A 68 -0.49 -4.75 9.63
N ALA A 69 -0.85 -4.09 10.73
CA ALA A 69 0.06 -3.83 11.83
C ALA A 69 0.62 -5.14 12.45
N PHE A 70 -0.23 -6.14 12.67
CA PHE A 70 0.21 -7.45 13.19
C PHE A 70 1.11 -8.19 12.20
N ALA A 71 0.84 -8.15 10.91
CA ALA A 71 1.70 -8.76 9.90
C ALA A 71 3.09 -8.11 9.88
N LEU A 72 3.16 -6.77 9.92
CA LEU A 72 4.42 -6.03 9.96
C LEU A 72 5.21 -6.31 11.26
N MET A 73 4.53 -6.36 12.41
CA MET A 73 5.15 -6.73 13.68
C MET A 73 5.65 -8.18 13.67
N GLY A 74 4.87 -9.12 13.12
CA GLY A 74 5.25 -10.52 12.99
C GLY A 74 6.51 -10.71 12.13
N VAL A 75 6.56 -10.06 10.96
CA VAL A 75 7.76 -10.08 10.11
C VAL A 75 8.95 -9.43 10.82
N SER A 76 8.74 -8.30 11.50
CA SER A 76 9.81 -7.61 12.25
C SER A 76 10.38 -8.48 13.37
N ALA A 77 9.52 -9.19 14.12
CA ALA A 77 9.93 -10.11 15.17
C ALA A 77 10.68 -11.33 14.61
N ALA A 78 10.27 -11.85 13.45
CA ALA A 78 10.96 -12.96 12.78
C ALA A 78 12.41 -12.62 12.37
N LEU A 79 12.76 -11.34 12.27
CA LEU A 79 14.13 -10.88 11.96
C LEU A 79 15.04 -10.80 13.19
N LEU A 80 14.52 -10.93 14.41
CA LEU A 80 15.30 -10.81 15.66
C LEU A 80 16.54 -11.73 15.70
N PRO A 81 16.46 -13.02 15.29
CA PRO A 81 17.64 -13.89 15.31
C PRO A 81 18.79 -13.42 14.41
N ILE A 82 18.51 -12.60 13.40
CA ILE A 82 19.53 -12.07 12.46
C ILE A 82 20.20 -10.81 13.02
N ALA A 83 19.57 -10.12 13.96
CA ALA A 83 20.02 -8.82 14.47
C ALA A 83 21.45 -8.84 15.06
N PRO A 84 21.90 -9.87 15.81
CA PRO A 84 23.28 -9.90 16.33
C PRO A 84 24.36 -9.98 15.24
N VAL A 85 24.03 -10.56 14.07
CA VAL A 85 24.97 -10.77 12.97
C VAL A 85 24.93 -9.62 11.96
N ALA A 86 23.75 -9.10 11.65
CA ALA A 86 23.55 -8.06 10.66
C ALA A 86 22.66 -6.91 11.18
N PRO A 87 23.07 -6.20 12.25
CA PRO A 87 22.21 -5.23 12.96
C PRO A 87 21.73 -4.09 12.05
N PHE A 88 22.61 -3.55 11.20
CA PHE A 88 22.24 -2.47 10.28
C PHE A 88 21.26 -2.92 9.19
N PHE A 89 21.35 -4.18 8.75
CA PHE A 89 20.42 -4.72 7.78
C PHE A 89 19.03 -4.89 8.40
N VAL A 90 18.95 -5.56 9.55
CA VAL A 90 17.69 -5.75 10.30
C VAL A 90 17.07 -4.42 10.70
N GLY A 91 17.87 -3.50 11.24
CA GLY A 91 17.41 -2.16 11.61
C GLY A 91 16.86 -1.38 10.41
N THR A 92 17.44 -1.56 9.21
CA THR A 92 16.91 -0.95 7.98
C THR A 92 15.60 -1.58 7.53
N LEU A 93 15.43 -2.90 7.67
CA LEU A 93 14.15 -3.57 7.40
C LEU A 93 13.04 -3.10 8.35
N TRP A 94 13.35 -2.94 9.65
CA TRP A 94 12.40 -2.39 10.63
C TRP A 94 12.06 -0.93 10.33
N TYR A 95 13.05 -0.11 9.96
CA TYR A 95 12.82 1.24 9.46
C TYR A 95 11.88 1.23 8.24
N GLY A 96 12.13 0.33 7.29
CA GLY A 96 11.26 0.11 6.12
C GLY A 96 9.83 -0.21 6.54
N ALA A 97 9.62 -1.17 7.42
CA ALA A 97 8.29 -1.58 7.89
C ALA A 97 7.53 -0.44 8.57
N ALA A 98 8.20 0.33 9.43
CA ALA A 98 7.63 1.51 10.06
C ALA A 98 7.28 2.58 9.01
N ARG A 99 8.17 2.82 8.04
CA ARG A 99 7.95 3.81 6.98
C ARG A 99 6.81 3.42 6.05
N TYR A 100 6.71 2.14 5.70
CA TYR A 100 5.59 1.59 4.94
C TYR A 100 4.27 1.90 5.63
N TYR A 101 4.12 1.53 6.91
CA TYR A 101 2.88 1.77 7.63
C TYR A 101 2.52 3.26 7.70
N GLN A 102 3.50 4.13 7.93
CA GLN A 102 3.30 5.58 7.96
C GLN A 102 2.85 6.14 6.61
N ILE A 103 3.54 5.77 5.52
CA ILE A 103 3.21 6.24 4.17
C ILE A 103 1.85 5.71 3.75
N HIS A 104 1.61 4.42 3.94
CA HIS A 104 0.36 3.76 3.57
C HIS A 104 -0.84 4.35 4.32
N LYS A 105 -0.71 4.53 5.64
CA LYS A 105 -1.73 5.25 6.43
C LYS A 105 -1.94 6.67 5.93
N LYS A 106 -0.86 7.43 5.69
CA LYS A 106 -0.97 8.82 5.26
C LYS A 106 -1.63 8.92 3.88
N SER A 107 -1.30 8.03 2.94
CA SER A 107 -1.87 8.07 1.59
C SER A 107 -3.39 7.90 1.58
N HIS A 108 -3.91 7.10 2.52
CA HIS A 108 -5.35 6.86 2.63
C HIS A 108 -6.09 7.80 3.57
N LEU A 109 -5.37 8.66 4.29
CA LEU A 109 -5.96 9.78 5.04
C LEU A 109 -5.93 11.08 4.23
N ASP A 110 -4.98 11.22 3.31
CA ASP A 110 -4.78 12.40 2.47
C ASP A 110 -4.52 11.96 1.01
N PRO A 111 -5.60 11.75 0.22
CA PRO A 111 -5.52 11.33 -1.17
C PRO A 111 -4.74 12.28 -2.08
N GLU A 112 -4.79 13.59 -1.85
CA GLU A 112 -4.08 14.57 -2.67
C GLU A 112 -2.58 14.52 -2.36
N TRP A 113 -2.20 14.41 -1.08
CA TRP A 113 -0.81 14.12 -0.72
C TRP A 113 -0.31 12.82 -1.34
N ALA A 114 -1.14 11.75 -1.32
CA ALA A 114 -0.80 10.47 -1.92
C ALA A 114 -0.52 10.60 -3.41
N ARG A 115 -1.43 11.28 -4.11
CA ARG A 115 -1.37 11.51 -5.55
C ARG A 115 -0.11 12.28 -5.95
N GLU A 116 0.32 13.24 -5.14
CA GLU A 116 1.54 14.02 -5.39
C GLU A 116 2.83 13.28 -5.01
N ASN A 117 2.85 12.63 -3.85
CA ASN A 117 4.10 12.16 -3.23
C ASN A 117 4.37 10.67 -3.45
N VAL A 118 3.32 9.87 -3.60
CA VAL A 118 3.38 8.43 -3.88
C VAL A 118 2.42 8.06 -5.02
N PRO A 119 2.52 8.71 -6.20
CA PRO A 119 1.57 8.52 -7.30
C PRO A 119 1.45 7.07 -7.76
N TRP A 120 2.50 6.26 -7.61
CA TRP A 120 2.43 4.83 -7.93
C TRP A 120 1.45 4.07 -7.02
N HIS A 121 1.38 4.40 -5.74
CA HIS A 121 0.41 3.80 -4.81
C HIS A 121 -1.01 4.32 -5.08
N TYR A 122 -1.14 5.61 -5.42
CA TYR A 122 -2.42 6.14 -5.91
C TYR A 122 -2.89 5.40 -7.16
N ASP A 123 -1.99 5.22 -8.14
CA ASP A 123 -2.25 4.48 -9.37
C ASP A 123 -2.68 3.05 -9.10
N HIS A 124 -1.99 2.35 -8.19
CA HIS A 124 -2.32 0.98 -7.78
C HIS A 124 -3.80 0.79 -7.44
N HIS A 125 -4.35 1.72 -6.65
CA HIS A 125 -5.74 1.67 -6.23
C HIS A 125 -6.70 2.24 -7.25
N MET A 126 -6.35 3.36 -7.89
CA MET A 126 -7.32 4.18 -8.63
C MET A 126 -7.30 3.95 -10.14
N ALA A 127 -6.24 3.38 -10.69
CA ALA A 127 -6.18 3.03 -12.10
C ALA A 127 -7.15 1.88 -12.44
N PRO A 128 -7.45 1.67 -13.74
CA PRO A 128 -8.21 0.51 -14.19
C PRO A 128 -7.52 -0.82 -13.89
N ASP A 129 -6.19 -0.88 -14.03
CA ASP A 129 -5.40 -2.08 -13.76
C ASP A 129 -4.83 -2.06 -12.33
N GLN A 130 -5.44 -2.86 -11.45
CA GLN A 130 -5.00 -3.04 -10.06
C GLN A 130 -3.93 -4.13 -9.91
N ASN A 131 -3.54 -4.79 -11.01
CA ASN A 131 -2.46 -5.77 -11.03
C ASN A 131 -1.11 -5.15 -11.44
N ALA A 132 -0.86 -3.93 -10.99
CA ALA A 132 0.32 -3.14 -11.31
C ALA A 132 0.66 -2.22 -10.13
N ASN A 133 1.87 -1.64 -10.11
CA ASN A 133 2.32 -0.70 -9.08
C ASN A 133 2.28 -1.29 -7.64
N TRP A 134 3.04 -2.36 -7.39
CA TRP A 134 2.99 -3.13 -6.15
C TRP A 134 3.77 -2.51 -4.98
N CYS A 135 4.76 -1.67 -5.23
CA CYS A 135 5.50 -1.06 -4.14
C CYS A 135 4.72 0.11 -3.55
N VAL A 136 4.88 0.37 -2.26
CA VAL A 136 4.16 1.46 -1.57
C VAL A 136 5.12 2.60 -1.22
N THR A 137 6.29 2.30 -0.66
CA THR A 137 7.20 3.35 -0.20
C THR A 137 8.00 3.98 -1.33
N ARG A 138 8.42 3.18 -2.32
CA ARG A 138 9.20 3.60 -3.50
C ARG A 138 8.90 2.65 -4.67
N PRO A 139 8.81 3.10 -5.93
CA PRO A 139 8.44 2.23 -7.04
C PRO A 139 9.63 1.45 -7.64
N TRP A 140 10.74 1.26 -6.90
CA TRP A 140 11.97 0.72 -7.49
C TRP A 140 11.76 -0.66 -8.10
N PHE A 141 11.16 -1.59 -7.36
CA PHE A 141 10.89 -2.92 -7.88
C PHE A 141 9.74 -2.98 -8.88
N ASP A 142 8.84 -2.00 -8.88
CA ASP A 142 7.92 -1.85 -10.00
C ASP A 142 8.61 -1.48 -11.31
N HIS A 143 9.65 -0.65 -11.26
CA HIS A 143 10.45 -0.36 -12.45
C HIS A 143 11.32 -1.55 -12.87
N VAL A 144 12.01 -2.18 -11.91
CA VAL A 144 12.87 -3.35 -12.19
C VAL A 144 12.06 -4.50 -12.80
N MET A 145 10.86 -4.76 -12.27
CA MET A 145 10.01 -5.87 -12.72
C MET A 145 9.05 -5.49 -13.85
N GLY A 146 9.10 -4.25 -14.35
CA GLY A 146 8.23 -3.78 -15.43
C GLY A 146 6.74 -3.71 -15.05
N THR A 147 6.41 -3.56 -13.77
CA THR A 147 5.03 -3.47 -13.27
C THR A 147 4.57 -2.05 -12.96
N ARG A 148 5.41 -1.03 -13.16
CA ARG A 148 4.99 0.37 -13.07
C ARG A 148 4.09 0.74 -14.25
N LYS A 149 2.86 1.17 -13.98
CA LYS A 149 1.88 1.70 -14.93
C LYS A 149 1.33 3.05 -14.47
N PRO A 150 1.82 4.18 -15.02
CA PRO A 150 1.33 5.51 -14.67
C PRO A 150 -0.15 5.72 -15.00
N TYR A 151 -0.89 6.35 -14.09
CA TYR A 151 -2.28 6.74 -14.30
C TYR A 151 -2.51 8.21 -13.90
N VAL A 152 -1.94 8.64 -12.78
CA VAL A 152 -1.85 10.04 -12.37
C VAL A 152 -1.23 10.88 -13.49
N GLY A 153 -1.87 12.01 -13.82
CA GLY A 153 -1.49 12.94 -14.88
C GLY A 153 -2.02 12.56 -16.28
N THR A 154 -2.69 11.43 -16.43
CA THR A 154 -3.24 11.01 -17.73
C THR A 154 -4.61 11.64 -18.00
N GLU A 155 -5.00 11.73 -19.28
CA GLU A 155 -6.37 12.11 -19.67
C GLU A 155 -7.43 11.18 -19.05
N ARG A 156 -7.06 9.89 -18.88
CA ARG A 156 -7.93 8.91 -18.24
C ARG A 156 -8.20 9.27 -16.78
N GLU A 157 -7.19 9.69 -16.03
CA GLU A 157 -7.37 10.15 -14.65
C GLU A 157 -8.31 11.35 -14.58
N ALA A 158 -8.08 12.36 -15.43
CA ALA A 158 -8.92 13.56 -15.47
C ALA A 158 -10.40 13.19 -15.68
N LYS A 159 -10.69 12.35 -16.69
CA LYS A 159 -12.04 11.85 -16.97
C LYS A 159 -12.66 11.10 -15.79
N ASP A 160 -11.88 10.26 -15.11
CA ASP A 160 -12.34 9.48 -13.97
C ASP A 160 -12.60 10.37 -12.72
N ARG A 161 -11.78 11.40 -12.47
CA ARG A 161 -12.00 12.40 -11.41
C ARG A 161 -13.25 13.24 -11.69
N ASP A 162 -13.43 13.73 -12.91
CA ASP A 162 -14.63 14.48 -13.30
C ASP A 162 -15.91 13.65 -13.11
N ARG A 163 -15.85 12.36 -13.47
CA ARG A 163 -16.99 11.44 -13.26
C ARG A 163 -17.32 11.31 -11.77
N ARG A 164 -16.32 11.17 -10.90
CA ARG A 164 -16.51 11.08 -9.44
C ARG A 164 -17.09 12.37 -8.88
N ALA A 165 -16.55 13.53 -9.27
CA ALA A 165 -17.05 14.83 -8.85
C ALA A 165 -18.51 15.05 -9.25
N ARG A 166 -18.90 14.72 -10.50
CA ARG A 166 -20.30 14.78 -10.95
C ARG A 166 -21.21 13.85 -10.14
N ARG A 167 -20.74 12.65 -9.80
CA ARG A 167 -21.51 11.70 -8.97
C ARG A 167 -21.71 12.23 -7.56
N ALA A 168 -20.67 12.80 -6.95
CA ALA A 168 -20.75 13.40 -5.62
C ALA A 168 -21.73 14.58 -5.60
N ALA A 169 -21.64 15.49 -6.58
CA ALA A 169 -22.56 16.63 -6.71
C ALA A 169 -24.02 16.19 -6.85
N ARG A 170 -24.30 15.17 -7.66
CA ARG A 170 -25.65 14.60 -7.79
C ARG A 170 -26.17 14.01 -6.48
N LYS A 171 -25.33 13.33 -5.72
CA LYS A 171 -25.71 12.76 -4.41
C LYS A 171 -25.98 13.86 -3.38
N ALA A 172 -25.26 14.98 -3.43
CA ALA A 172 -25.47 16.09 -2.51
C ALA A 172 -26.74 16.91 -2.81
N ALA A 173 -27.23 16.85 -4.06
CA ALA A 173 -28.43 17.55 -4.51
C ALA A 173 -29.72 16.72 -4.35
N ALA A 174 -29.62 15.46 -3.96
CA ALA A 174 -30.73 14.53 -3.74
C ALA A 174 -31.00 14.36 -2.25
#